data_AF-A0A7V3LLS3-F1
#
_entry.id   AF-A0A7V3LLS3-F1
#
_cell.length_a   1.000
_cell.length_b   1.000
_cell.length_c   1.000
_cell.angle_alpha   90.00
_cell.angle_beta   90.00
_cell.angle_gamma   90.00
#
_symmetry.space_group_name_H-M   'P 1'
#
loop_
_entity.id
_entity.type
_entity.pdbx_description
1 polymer ?
#
loop_
_entity_poly.entity_id
_entity_poly.type
_entity_poly.pdbx_seq_one_letter_code
_entity_poly.pdbx_strand_id
1 'polypeptide(L)' 'MWKNIIIAVVGVILIAFVYSWWVAFQGVSLVSVSNYNECVAAGYPVLESYPMQCKTPDGRTFVYPLEP' A
#
# COMPACT_ATOMS: atom_id res chain seq x y z
N MET A 1 46.45 7.19 -14.49
CA MET A 1 45.88 8.30 -13.70
C MET A 1 44.40 8.53 -14.01
N TRP A 2 44.01 8.70 -15.29
CA TRP A 2 42.60 8.85 -15.72
C TRP A 2 41.66 7.68 -15.35
N LYS A 3 42.14 6.42 -15.37
CA LYS A 3 41.34 5.24 -14.98
C LYS A 3 40.75 5.34 -13.57
N ASN A 4 41.50 5.91 -12.62
CA ASN A 4 41.06 6.04 -11.23
C ASN A 4 40.02 7.16 -11.09
N ILE A 5 40.12 8.19 -11.93
CA ILE A 5 39.14 9.29 -12.00
C ILE A 5 37.82 8.77 -12.58
N ILE A 6 37.86 7.95 -13.65
CA ILE A 6 36.63 7.30 -14.16
C ILE A 6 35.98 6.44 -13.09
N ILE A 7 36.75 5.60 -12.39
CA ILE A 7 36.21 4.71 -11.35
C ILE A 7 35.55 5.53 -10.24
N ALA A 8 36.17 6.65 -9.82
CA ALA A 8 35.59 7.54 -8.83
C ALA A 8 34.27 8.16 -9.30
N VAL A 9 34.22 8.67 -10.55
CA VAL A 9 33.01 9.30 -11.12
C VAL A 9 31.88 8.28 -11.28
N VAL A 10 32.18 7.09 -11.79
CA VAL A 10 31.19 6.01 -11.94
C VAL A 10 30.67 5.56 -10.56
N GLY A 11 31.55 5.45 -9.57
CA GLY A 11 31.16 5.15 -8.19
C GLY A 11 30.17 6.17 -7.62
N VAL A 12 30.43 7.46 -7.81
CA VAL A 12 29.53 8.54 -7.36
C VAL A 12 28.17 8.48 -8.07
N ILE A 13 28.15 8.22 -9.38
CA ILE A 13 26.91 8.11 -10.16
C ILE A 13 26.08 6.91 -9.68
N LEU A 14 26.72 5.76 -9.44
CA LEU A 14 26.05 4.57 -8.93
C LEU A 14 25.48 4.80 -7.52
N ILE A 15 26.23 5.46 -6.63
CA ILE A 15 25.75 5.78 -5.28
C ILE A 15 24.54 6.73 -5.35
N ALA A 16 24.60 7.77 -6.18
CA ALA A 16 23.49 8.70 -6.37
C ALA A 16 22.24 8.01 -6.95
N PHE A 17 22.45 7.07 -7.87
CA PHE A 17 21.36 6.28 -8.46
C PHE A 17 20.70 5.35 -7.45
N VAL A 18 21.49 4.63 -6.65
CA VAL A 18 20.97 3.78 -5.55
C VAL A 18 20.25 4.61 -4.51
N TYR A 19 20.78 5.78 -4.14
CA TYR A 19 20.13 6.68 -3.19
C TYR A 19 18.78 7.20 -3.72
N SER A 20 18.73 7.61 -4.99
CA SER A 20 17.51 8.06 -5.65
C SER A 20 16.43 6.95 -5.70
N TRP A 21 16.83 5.73 -6.10
CA TRP A 21 15.94 4.56 -6.06
C TRP A 21 15.45 4.25 -4.64
N TRP A 22 16.33 4.32 -3.64
CA TRP A 22 15.95 4.04 -2.25
C TRP A 22 14.92 5.05 -1.71
N VAL A 23 15.08 6.35 -2.03
CA VAL A 23 14.10 7.39 -1.65
C VAL A 23 12.78 7.22 -2.41
N ALA A 24 12.82 6.92 -3.70
CA ALA A 24 11.61 6.68 -4.50
C ALA A 24 10.83 5.44 -4.03
N PHE A 25 11.51 4.44 -3.46
CA PHE A 25 10.89 3.20 -2.99
C PHE A 25 10.35 3.28 -1.55
N GLN A 26 10.57 4.38 -0.82
CA GLN A 26 10.03 4.57 0.54
C GLN A 26 8.54 4.99 0.58
N GLY A 27 7.84 4.90 -0.54
CA GLY A 27 6.50 5.45 -0.73
C GLY A 27 5.32 4.62 -0.21
N VAL A 28 5.45 3.84 0.86
CA VAL A 28 4.28 3.35 1.60
C VAL A 28 4.44 3.74 3.07
N SER A 29 4.27 5.04 3.34
CA SER A 29 3.90 5.47 4.69
C SER A 29 2.50 4.93 4.92
N LEU A 30 2.41 3.81 5.64
CA LEU A 30 1.14 3.33 6.17
C LEU A 30 0.68 4.41 7.14
N VAL A 31 -0.22 5.29 6.68
CA VAL A 31 -0.96 6.17 7.58
C VAL A 31 -1.52 5.25 8.65
N SER A 32 -1.17 5.53 9.92
CA SER A 32 -1.64 4.71 11.03
C SER A 32 -3.13 4.96 11.18
N VAL A 33 -3.91 4.16 10.46
CA VAL A 33 -5.37 4.17 10.48
C VAL A 33 -5.79 3.29 11.65
N SER A 34 -6.35 3.92 12.67
CA SER A 34 -6.82 3.28 13.91
C SER A 34 -8.32 3.02 13.91
N ASN A 35 -9.06 3.65 12.99
CA ASN A 35 -10.51 3.56 12.91
C ASN A 35 -11.02 3.69 11.48
N TYR A 36 -12.30 3.32 11.29
CA TYR A 36 -12.96 3.36 9.99
C TYR A 36 -12.91 4.74 9.32
N ASN A 37 -13.06 5.82 10.09
CA ASN A 37 -13.09 7.18 9.55
C ASN A 37 -11.72 7.61 9.02
N GLU A 38 -10.65 7.24 9.72
CA GLU A 38 -9.28 7.43 9.23
C GLU A 38 -9.01 6.63 7.96
N CYS A 39 -9.57 5.41 7.84
CA CYS A 39 -9.45 4.58 6.65
C CYS A 39 -10.05 5.27 5.42
N VAL A 40 -11.26 5.82 5.58
CA VAL A 40 -11.98 6.55 4.53
C VAL A 40 -11.27 7.86 4.18
N ALA A 41 -10.82 8.61 5.19
CA ALA A 41 -10.11 9.88 5.00
C ALA A 41 -8.77 9.70 4.28
N ALA A 42 -8.11 8.55 4.48
CA ALA A 42 -6.90 8.17 3.77
C ALA A 42 -7.13 7.71 2.32
N GLY A 43 -8.40 7.65 1.86
CA GLY A 43 -8.75 7.29 0.48
C GLY A 43 -8.65 5.80 0.17
N TYR A 44 -8.60 4.95 1.20
CA TYR A 44 -8.60 3.50 1.02
C TYR A 44 -9.99 2.98 0.61
N PRO A 45 -10.06 1.88 -0.16
CA PRO A 45 -11.33 1.32 -0.60
C PRO A 45 -12.10 0.76 0.60
N VAL A 46 -13.35 1.20 0.73
CA VAL A 46 -14.29 0.65 1.70
C VAL A 46 -14.94 -0.59 1.11
N LEU A 47 -15.00 -1.65 1.90
CA LEU A 47 -15.68 -2.89 1.53
C LEU A 47 -17.19 -2.66 1.48
N GLU A 48 -17.79 -2.92 0.32
CA GLU A 48 -19.21 -2.64 0.08
C GLU A 48 -20.16 -3.69 0.67
N SER A 49 -19.70 -4.92 0.90
CA SER A 49 -20.57 -6.06 1.26
C SER A 49 -20.53 -6.44 2.74
N TYR A 50 -20.34 -5.46 3.63
CA TYR A 50 -20.42 -5.66 5.08
C TYR A 50 -21.73 -5.05 5.62
N PRO A 51 -22.61 -5.82 6.30
CA PRO A 51 -22.47 -7.22 6.69
C PRO A 51 -22.65 -8.20 5.53
N MET A 52 -22.07 -9.39 5.68
CA MET A 52 -22.04 -10.45 4.67
C MET A 52 -23.44 -10.95 4.37
N GLN A 53 -23.68 -11.33 3.11
CA GLN A 53 -24.99 -11.82 2.67
C GLN A 53 -24.86 -13.16 1.93
N CYS A 54 -25.73 -14.12 2.26
CA CYS A 54 -25.81 -15.43 1.61
C CYS A 54 -27.16 -15.57 0.93
N LYS A 55 -27.17 -15.65 -0.40
CA LYS A 55 -28.38 -15.90 -1.19
C LYS A 55 -28.43 -17.36 -1.59
N THR A 56 -29.52 -18.03 -1.28
CA THR A 56 -29.72 -19.42 -1.62
C THR A 56 -30.47 -19.54 -2.96
N PRO A 57 -30.26 -20.64 -3.72
CA PRO A 57 -30.95 -20.84 -5.00
C PRO A 57 -32.48 -20.92 -4.89
N ASP A 58 -32.97 -21.32 -3.71
CA ASP A 58 -34.39 -21.30 -3.32
C ASP A 58 -34.88 -19.90 -2.88
N GLY A 59 -34.04 -18.87 -2.96
CA GLY A 59 -34.42 -17.47 -2.82
C GLY A 59 -34.27 -16.85 -1.44
N ARG A 60 -33.70 -17.56 -0.45
CA ARG A 60 -33.50 -17.01 0.91
C ARG A 60 -32.22 -16.19 0.97
N THR A 61 -32.22 -15.12 1.76
CA THR A 61 -31.03 -14.31 2.03
C THR A 61 -30.73 -14.31 3.52
N PHE A 62 -29.48 -14.57 3.90
CA PHE A 62 -29.01 -14.55 5.29
C PHE A 62 -27.91 -13.50 5.44
N VAL A 63 -27.94 -12.75 6.54
CA VAL A 63 -26.92 -11.73 6.85
C VAL A 63 -26.03 -12.19 7.99
N TYR A 64 -24.76 -11.81 7.95
CA TYR A 64 -23.80 -12.12 9.00
C TYR A 64 -22.82 -10.94 9.25
N PRO A 65 -22.56 -10.50 10.49
CA PRO A 65 -23.10 -11.07 11.74
C PRO A 65 -24.62 -10.91 11.82
N LEU A 66 -25.27 -11.90 12.42
CA LEU A 66 -26.59 -11.68 12.97
C LEU A 66 -26.34 -10.78 14.19
N GLU A 67 -26.58 -9.47 14.05
CA GLU A 67 -26.59 -8.60 15.23
C GLU A 67 -27.66 -9.14 16.20
N PRO A 68 -27.30 -9.43 17.47
CA PRO A 68 -28.24 -9.91 18.48
C PRO A 68 -29.26 -8.85 18.90
#